data_AF-A0A1H4A6P1-F1
#
_entry.id   AF-A0A1H4A6P1-F1
#
_cell.length_a   1.000
_cell.length_b   1.000
_cell.length_c   1.000
_cell.angle_alpha   90.00
_cell.angle_beta   90.00
_cell.angle_gamma   90.00
#
_symmetry.space_group_name_H-M   'P 1'
#
loop_
_entity.id
_entity.type
_entity.pdbx_description
1 polymer ?
#
loop_
_entity_poly.entity_id
_entity_poly.type
_entity_poly.pdbx_seq_one_letter_code
_entity_poly.pdbx_strand_id
1 'polypeptide(L)'
;MVTLKEFLAFPAFVPNFVKDTLFKFIIVEKRSKIVVCFCLLIAVALIMRLIPMPAGIYGVTPMYAMAIFGGVVFKKDKKYAFLLPLLSFFICDVVVEVLFKLGAWSTPGFYEGQLINYILFALLTVIGFGVKKPGIVSVGIASLVAPTIFYILSNLSVWAFAGFYPMTADGLKGCYIAGFPFYFPYSLLSTLVFSAILFGVYSLYKAKSKALHLSHS
;
A
#
# COMPACT_ATOMS: atom_id res chain seq x y z
N MET A 1 8.10 26.25 -12.43
CA MET A 1 7.32 25.03 -12.73
C MET A 1 5.90 25.48 -13.04
N VAL A 2 5.53 25.53 -14.33
CA VAL A 2 4.29 26.20 -14.78
C VAL A 2 3.07 25.50 -14.19
N THR A 3 2.24 26.25 -13.48
CA THR A 3 1.00 25.79 -12.85
C THR A 3 -0.15 25.76 -13.84
N LEU A 4 -1.15 24.92 -13.55
CA LEU A 4 -2.38 24.83 -14.37
C LEU A 4 -3.11 26.17 -14.52
N LYS A 5 -2.90 27.12 -13.58
CA LYS A 5 -3.42 28.49 -13.65
C LYS A 5 -2.69 29.35 -14.68
N GLU A 6 -1.36 29.25 -14.78
CA GLU A 6 -0.56 29.95 -15.78
C GLU A 6 -0.81 29.40 -17.19
N PHE A 7 -1.17 28.11 -17.31
CA PHE A 7 -1.54 27.50 -18.59
C PHE A 7 -2.84 28.09 -19.19
N LEU A 8 -3.82 28.41 -18.33
CA LEU A 8 -5.07 29.05 -18.75
C LEU A 8 -4.90 30.56 -19.01
N ALA A 9 -3.83 31.16 -18.51
CA ALA A 9 -3.47 32.57 -18.71
C ALA A 9 -2.62 32.81 -19.96
N PHE A 10 -2.31 31.76 -20.76
CA PHE A 10 -1.56 31.96 -22.00
C PHE A 10 -2.34 32.86 -22.96
N PRO A 11 -1.73 33.96 -23.46
CA PRO A 11 -2.39 34.85 -24.42
C PRO A 11 -2.94 34.04 -25.60
N ALA A 12 -4.08 34.50 -26.15
CA ALA A 12 -4.78 33.85 -27.27
C ALA A 12 -3.90 33.57 -28.50
N PHE A 13 -2.73 34.21 -28.58
CA PHE A 13 -1.73 34.07 -29.64
C PHE A 13 -0.84 32.82 -29.52
N VAL A 14 -0.82 32.08 -28.40
CA VAL A 14 -0.02 30.84 -28.30
C VAL A 14 -0.67 29.72 -29.12
N PRO A 15 0.03 29.16 -30.13
CA PRO A 15 -0.52 28.12 -30.99
C PRO A 15 -0.98 26.90 -30.18
N ASN A 16 -2.14 26.32 -30.53
CA ASN A 16 -2.72 25.17 -29.84
C ASN A 16 -1.74 23.98 -29.71
N PHE A 17 -0.85 23.77 -30.70
CA PHE A 17 0.17 22.73 -30.65
C PHE A 17 1.19 22.91 -29.51
N VAL A 18 1.55 24.15 -29.17
CA VAL A 18 2.48 24.45 -28.06
C VAL A 18 1.78 24.20 -26.72
N LYS A 19 0.49 24.57 -26.60
CA LYS A 19 -0.34 24.27 -25.44
C LYS A 19 -0.48 22.76 -25.24
N ASP A 20 -0.76 22.01 -26.29
CA ASP A 20 -0.86 20.54 -26.23
C ASP A 20 0.47 19.88 -25.85
N THR A 21 1.59 20.38 -26.37
CA THR A 21 2.92 19.83 -26.06
C THR A 21 3.30 20.09 -24.60
N LEU A 22 3.08 21.32 -24.10
CA LEU A 22 3.32 21.66 -22.69
C LEU A 22 2.39 20.89 -21.75
N PHE A 23 1.12 20.72 -22.12
CA PHE A 23 0.16 19.94 -21.33
C PHE A 23 0.58 18.46 -21.26
N LYS A 24 0.96 17.87 -22.40
CA LYS A 24 1.53 16.51 -22.44
C LYS A 24 2.78 16.42 -21.58
N PHE A 25 3.69 17.39 -21.66
CA PHE A 25 4.92 17.41 -20.87
C PHE A 25 4.64 17.46 -19.36
N ILE A 26 3.73 18.32 -18.90
CA ILE A 26 3.33 18.43 -17.48
C ILE A 26 2.67 17.13 -16.99
N ILE A 27 1.80 16.51 -17.81
CA ILE A 27 1.18 15.22 -17.50
C ILE A 27 2.24 14.12 -17.40
N VAL A 28 3.21 14.10 -18.32
CA VAL A 28 4.31 13.12 -18.35
C VAL A 28 5.21 13.29 -17.12
N GLU A 29 5.59 14.52 -16.76
CA GLU A 29 6.41 14.79 -15.57
C GLU A 29 5.70 14.37 -14.28
N LYS A 30 4.41 14.67 -14.15
CA LYS A 30 3.61 14.29 -12.98
C LYS A 30 3.40 12.77 -12.89
N ARG A 31 3.18 12.09 -14.01
CA ARG A 31 3.09 10.62 -14.08
C ARG A 31 4.44 9.97 -13.75
N SER A 32 5.55 10.54 -14.20
CA SER A 32 6.90 10.05 -13.90
C SER A 32 7.17 10.00 -12.39
N LYS A 33 6.81 11.04 -11.64
CA LYS A 33 6.98 11.08 -10.17
C LYS A 33 6.16 10.01 -9.45
N ILE A 34 4.91 9.78 -9.87
CA ILE A 34 4.04 8.74 -9.29
C ILE A 34 4.64 7.35 -9.53
N VAL A 35 5.10 7.08 -10.76
CA VAL A 35 5.73 5.81 -11.11
C VAL A 35 6.99 5.57 -10.28
N VAL A 36 7.85 6.58 -10.13
CA VAL A 36 9.04 6.47 -9.27
C VAL A 36 8.66 6.16 -7.81
N CYS A 37 7.65 6.85 -7.25
CA CYS A 37 7.15 6.53 -5.92
C CYS A 37 6.64 5.10 -5.81
N PHE A 38 5.88 4.61 -6.80
CA PHE A 38 5.40 3.22 -6.82
C PHE A 38 6.58 2.24 -6.82
N CYS A 39 7.57 2.45 -7.70
CA CYS A 39 8.75 1.60 -7.78
C CYS A 39 9.52 1.56 -6.45
N LEU A 40 9.70 2.70 -5.79
CA LEU A 40 10.37 2.76 -4.49
C LEU A 40 9.59 2.01 -3.40
N LEU A 41 8.26 2.13 -3.37
CA LEU A 41 7.43 1.42 -2.41
C LEU A 41 7.44 -0.09 -2.64
N ILE A 42 7.39 -0.52 -3.91
CA ILE A 42 7.53 -1.93 -4.30
C ILE A 42 8.91 -2.45 -3.86
N ALA A 43 9.98 -1.68 -4.09
CA ALA A 43 11.32 -2.06 -3.68
C ALA A 43 11.43 -2.22 -2.15
N VAL A 44 10.89 -1.28 -1.37
CA VAL A 44 10.86 -1.40 0.10
C VAL A 44 10.05 -2.63 0.54
N ALA A 45 8.89 -2.88 -0.06
CA ALA A 45 8.08 -4.07 0.24
C ALA A 45 8.83 -5.36 -0.08
N LEU A 46 9.55 -5.41 -1.20
CA LEU A 46 10.33 -6.56 -1.61
C LEU A 46 11.52 -6.79 -0.68
N ILE A 47 12.29 -5.75 -0.36
CA ILE A 47 13.41 -5.84 0.59
C ILE A 47 12.92 -6.38 1.93
N MET A 48 11.83 -5.82 2.46
CA MET A 48 11.26 -6.28 3.74
C MET A 48 10.80 -7.73 3.71
N ARG A 49 10.35 -8.24 2.56
CA ARG A 49 9.93 -9.64 2.40
C ARG A 49 11.11 -10.60 2.24
N LEU A 50 12.22 -10.13 1.68
CA LEU A 50 13.44 -10.91 1.44
C LEU A 50 14.44 -10.85 2.60
N ILE A 51 14.17 -10.04 3.64
CA ILE A 51 14.95 -10.08 4.88
C ILE A 51 14.48 -11.28 5.71
N PRO A 52 15.34 -12.27 5.99
CA PRO A 52 15.00 -13.34 6.91
C PRO A 52 14.85 -12.77 8.31
N MET A 53 13.63 -12.78 8.82
CA MET A 53 13.32 -12.24 10.13
C MET A 53 13.69 -13.26 11.22
N PRO A 54 14.24 -12.83 12.38
CA PRO A 54 14.55 -13.74 13.48
C PRO A 54 13.31 -14.53 13.94
N ALA A 55 13.54 -15.74 14.47
CA ALA A 55 12.48 -16.56 15.02
C ALA A 55 11.67 -15.79 16.08
N GLY A 56 10.34 -15.86 16.00
CA GLY A 56 9.44 -15.12 16.89
C GLY A 56 9.07 -13.71 16.41
N ILE A 57 9.72 -13.18 15.37
CA ILE A 57 9.37 -11.90 14.76
C ILE A 57 8.69 -12.14 13.41
N TYR A 58 7.37 -11.96 13.39
CA TYR A 58 6.54 -12.21 12.21
C TYR A 58 5.70 -10.99 11.85
N GLY A 59 5.17 -10.94 10.63
CA GLY A 59 4.19 -9.91 10.25
C GLY A 59 4.74 -8.48 10.09
N VAL A 60 6.06 -8.28 10.15
CA VAL A 60 6.66 -6.97 9.83
C VAL A 60 6.56 -6.74 8.32
N THR A 61 5.70 -5.81 7.90
CA THR A 61 5.52 -5.51 6.48
C THR A 61 5.03 -4.07 6.25
N PRO A 62 5.50 -3.38 5.20
CA PRO A 62 4.93 -2.09 4.82
C PRO A 62 3.57 -2.23 4.09
N MET A 63 3.17 -3.44 3.69
CA MET A 63 2.06 -3.63 2.74
C MET A 63 0.71 -3.14 3.30
N TYR A 64 0.43 -3.32 4.60
CA TYR A 64 -0.80 -2.80 5.21
C TYR A 64 -0.85 -1.26 5.16
N ALA A 65 0.27 -0.61 5.50
CA ALA A 65 0.40 0.84 5.42
C ALA A 65 0.27 1.33 3.98
N MET A 66 0.87 0.62 3.01
CA MET A 66 0.74 0.93 1.59
C MET A 66 -0.70 0.80 1.09
N ALA A 67 -1.47 -0.18 1.57
CA ALA A 67 -2.87 -0.36 1.20
C ALA A 67 -3.74 0.80 1.72
N ILE A 68 -3.59 1.16 3.01
CA ILE A 68 -4.26 2.33 3.59
C ILE A 68 -3.86 3.58 2.80
N PHE A 69 -2.55 3.80 2.60
CA PHE A 69 -2.01 4.96 1.90
C PHE A 69 -2.57 5.08 0.48
N GLY A 70 -2.64 3.97 -0.26
CA GLY A 70 -3.26 3.92 -1.58
C GLY A 70 -4.70 4.41 -1.57
N GLY A 71 -5.49 3.93 -0.60
CA GLY A 71 -6.88 4.36 -0.41
C GLY A 71 -7.01 5.85 -0.06
N VAL A 72 -6.18 6.36 0.84
CA VAL A 72 -6.25 7.76 1.27
C VAL A 72 -5.79 8.72 0.17
N VAL A 73 -4.66 8.44 -0.47
CA VAL A 73 -4.00 9.36 -1.40
C VAL A 73 -4.63 9.34 -2.78
N PHE A 74 -4.96 8.15 -3.31
CA PHE A 74 -5.54 8.00 -4.64
C PHE A 74 -7.06 7.86 -4.62
N LYS A 75 -7.73 8.45 -3.62
CA LYS A 75 -9.19 8.38 -3.45
C LYS A 75 -10.00 8.81 -4.68
N LYS A 76 -9.47 9.75 -5.47
CA LYS A 76 -10.08 10.20 -6.73
C LYS A 76 -9.81 9.24 -7.89
N ASP A 77 -8.63 8.62 -7.92
CA ASP A 77 -8.19 7.72 -8.97
C ASP A 77 -8.13 6.28 -8.44
N LYS A 78 -9.31 5.67 -8.22
CA LYS A 78 -9.44 4.35 -7.58
C LYS A 78 -8.57 3.26 -8.23
N LYS A 79 -8.31 3.35 -9.54
CA LYS A 79 -7.38 2.46 -10.25
C LYS A 79 -6.01 2.43 -9.56
N TYR A 80 -5.42 3.58 -9.28
CA TYR A 80 -4.11 3.67 -8.63
C TYR A 80 -4.17 3.32 -7.14
N ALA A 81 -5.30 3.58 -6.48
CA ALA A 81 -5.50 3.22 -5.07
C ALA A 81 -5.37 1.72 -4.83
N PHE A 82 -5.99 0.91 -5.69
CA PHE A 82 -5.90 -0.56 -5.62
C PHE A 82 -4.64 -1.10 -6.29
N LEU A 83 -4.20 -0.49 -7.40
CA LEU A 83 -3.02 -0.95 -8.11
C LEU A 83 -1.78 -0.90 -7.23
N LEU A 84 -1.61 0.13 -6.40
CA LEU A 84 -0.44 0.26 -5.53
C LEU A 84 -0.22 -0.98 -4.64
N PRO A 85 -1.13 -1.33 -3.71
CA PRO A 85 -0.92 -2.49 -2.84
C PRO A 85 -0.97 -3.82 -3.60
N LEU A 86 -1.91 -4.00 -4.54
CA LEU A 86 -2.10 -5.29 -5.21
C LEU A 86 -0.95 -5.63 -6.16
N LEU A 87 -0.48 -4.65 -6.94
CA LEU A 87 0.68 -4.86 -7.82
C LEU A 87 1.95 -5.10 -7.01
N SER A 88 2.13 -4.35 -5.91
CA SER A 88 3.28 -4.56 -5.03
C SER A 88 3.26 -5.97 -4.42
N PHE A 89 2.11 -6.41 -3.93
CA PHE A 89 1.97 -7.74 -3.34
C PHE A 89 2.21 -8.84 -4.39
N PHE A 90 1.67 -8.67 -5.59
CA PHE A 90 1.86 -9.58 -6.71
C PHE A 90 3.31 -9.70 -7.17
N ILE A 91 4.00 -8.57 -7.36
CA ILE A 91 5.43 -8.59 -7.72
C ILE A 91 6.24 -9.29 -6.65
N CYS A 92 5.96 -9.03 -5.37
CA CYS A 92 6.63 -9.71 -4.26
C CYS A 92 6.41 -11.23 -4.29
N ASP A 93 5.18 -11.71 -4.54
CA ASP A 93 4.90 -13.14 -4.67
C ASP A 93 5.66 -13.75 -5.85
N VAL A 94 5.66 -13.09 -7.02
CA VAL A 94 6.39 -13.58 -8.21
C VAL A 94 7.88 -13.73 -7.91
N VAL A 95 8.50 -12.74 -7.26
CA VAL A 95 9.94 -12.80 -6.94
C VAL A 95 10.21 -13.93 -5.94
N VAL A 96 9.41 -14.05 -4.88
CA VAL A 96 9.56 -15.12 -3.88
C VAL A 96 9.35 -16.50 -4.51
N GLU A 97 8.37 -16.64 -5.41
CA GLU A 97 8.10 -17.87 -6.14
C GLU A 97 9.27 -18.29 -7.04
N VAL A 98 9.87 -17.33 -7.75
CA VAL A 98 11.07 -17.59 -8.56
C VAL A 98 12.22 -18.05 -7.67
N LEU A 99 12.47 -17.37 -6.56
CA LEU A 99 13.54 -17.75 -5.62
C LEU A 99 13.29 -19.13 -4.99
N PHE A 100 12.03 -19.45 -4.66
CA PHE A 100 11.64 -20.77 -4.17
C PHE A 100 11.93 -21.87 -5.18
N LYS A 101 11.54 -21.68 -6.46
CA LYS A 101 11.81 -22.63 -7.55
C LYS A 101 13.30 -22.82 -7.83
N LEU A 102 14.12 -21.80 -7.55
CA LEU A 102 15.58 -21.87 -7.66
C LEU A 102 16.25 -22.48 -6.41
N GLY A 103 15.48 -22.84 -5.38
CA GLY A 103 16.02 -23.34 -4.10
C GLY A 103 16.70 -22.28 -3.24
N ALA A 104 16.58 -21.00 -3.60
CA ALA A 104 17.16 -19.87 -2.86
C ALA A 104 16.26 -19.36 -1.73
N TRP A 105 15.02 -19.84 -1.65
CA TRP A 105 14.04 -19.49 -0.62
C TRP A 105 13.26 -20.73 -0.15
N SER A 106 12.83 -20.73 1.10
CA SER A 106 12.20 -21.92 1.72
C SER A 106 10.68 -21.98 1.56
N THR A 107 10.03 -20.85 1.27
CA THR A 107 8.57 -20.75 1.16
C THR A 107 8.14 -20.33 -0.24
N PRO A 108 7.06 -20.92 -0.78
CA PRO A 108 6.55 -20.52 -2.09
C PRO A 108 5.96 -19.10 -2.03
N GLY A 109 6.03 -18.40 -3.16
CA GLY A 109 5.42 -17.07 -3.28
C GLY A 109 3.91 -17.16 -3.48
N PHE A 110 3.46 -18.21 -4.19
CA PHE A 110 2.05 -18.52 -4.37
C PHE A 110 1.67 -19.82 -3.65
N TYR A 111 0.57 -19.79 -2.92
CA TYR A 111 0.06 -20.94 -2.17
C TYR A 111 -1.47 -21.00 -2.20
N GLU A 112 -2.02 -22.12 -1.76
CA GLU A 112 -3.46 -22.32 -1.70
C GLU A 112 -4.13 -21.29 -0.78
N GLY A 113 -5.20 -20.65 -1.27
CA GLY A 113 -5.86 -19.56 -0.55
C GLY A 113 -5.23 -18.17 -0.74
N GLN A 114 -4.14 -18.02 -1.51
CA GLN A 114 -3.48 -16.72 -1.72
C GLN A 114 -4.41 -15.67 -2.36
N LEU A 115 -5.38 -16.09 -3.18
CA LEU A 115 -6.40 -15.20 -3.75
C LEU A 115 -7.19 -14.44 -2.67
N ILE A 116 -7.49 -15.10 -1.53
CA ILE A 116 -8.19 -14.47 -0.41
C ILE A 116 -7.34 -13.33 0.16
N ASN A 117 -6.02 -13.52 0.28
CA ASN A 117 -5.13 -12.46 0.75
C ASN A 117 -5.14 -11.23 -0.17
N TYR A 118 -5.17 -11.41 -1.50
CA TYR A 118 -5.34 -10.29 -2.43
C TYR A 118 -6.65 -9.53 -2.20
N ILE A 119 -7.75 -10.25 -2.00
CA ILE A 119 -9.07 -9.65 -1.71
C ILE A 119 -9.01 -8.86 -0.40
N LEU A 120 -8.40 -9.44 0.65
CA LEU A 120 -8.22 -8.77 1.94
C LEU A 120 -7.35 -7.52 1.81
N PHE A 121 -6.27 -7.55 1.02
CA PHE A 121 -5.46 -6.35 0.74
C PHE A 121 -6.25 -5.26 0.00
N ALA A 122 -7.11 -5.64 -0.94
CA ALA A 122 -8.04 -4.70 -1.57
C ALA A 122 -9.01 -4.10 -0.53
N LEU A 123 -9.51 -4.90 0.41
CA LEU A 123 -10.35 -4.43 1.52
C LEU A 123 -9.60 -3.40 2.38
N LEU A 124 -8.29 -3.59 2.65
CA LEU A 124 -7.50 -2.61 3.40
C LEU A 124 -7.39 -1.25 2.66
N THR A 125 -7.35 -1.27 1.33
CA THR A 125 -7.47 -0.03 0.53
C THR A 125 -8.82 0.65 0.76
N VAL A 126 -9.90 -0.11 0.89
CA VAL A 126 -11.23 0.42 1.18
C VAL A 126 -11.29 1.09 2.56
N ILE A 127 -10.62 0.53 3.57
CA ILE A 127 -10.45 1.17 4.89
C ILE A 127 -9.78 2.55 4.70
N GLY A 128 -8.77 2.63 3.83
CA GLY A 128 -8.13 3.90 3.45
C GLY A 128 -9.12 4.92 2.86
N PHE A 129 -10.07 4.50 2.03
CA PHE A 129 -11.12 5.41 1.53
C PHE A 129 -12.01 5.99 2.64
N GLY A 130 -12.15 5.28 3.76
CA GLY A 130 -12.89 5.76 4.94
C GLY A 130 -12.26 6.99 5.60
N VAL A 131 -10.95 7.21 5.42
CA VAL A 131 -10.25 8.39 5.96
C VAL A 131 -10.63 9.64 5.15
N LYS A 132 -11.45 10.51 5.74
CA LYS A 132 -11.93 11.74 5.08
C LYS A 132 -10.91 12.88 5.13
N LYS A 133 -10.25 13.07 6.28
CA LYS A 133 -9.26 14.12 6.51
C LYS A 133 -8.00 13.47 7.10
N PRO A 134 -6.96 13.21 6.29
CA PRO A 134 -5.76 12.57 6.80
C PRO A 134 -5.02 13.48 7.78
N GLY A 135 -4.88 12.98 9.00
CA GLY A 135 -4.11 13.55 10.10
C GLY A 135 -3.71 12.46 11.09
N ILE A 136 -2.88 12.79 12.08
CA ILE A 136 -2.24 11.84 13.00
C ILE A 136 -3.23 10.84 13.58
N VAL A 137 -4.35 11.31 14.15
CA VAL A 137 -5.37 10.45 14.75
C VAL A 137 -6.03 9.53 13.73
N SER A 138 -6.52 10.08 12.61
CA SER A 138 -7.23 9.29 11.60
C SER A 138 -6.35 8.22 10.92
N VAL A 139 -5.07 8.54 10.70
CA VAL A 139 -4.09 7.62 10.13
C VAL A 139 -3.68 6.57 11.16
N GLY A 140 -3.50 6.98 12.42
CA GLY A 140 -3.25 6.07 13.53
C GLY A 140 -4.36 5.04 13.70
N ILE A 141 -5.63 5.49 13.71
CA ILE A 141 -6.79 4.59 13.77
C ILE A 141 -6.80 3.63 12.58
N ALA A 142 -6.63 4.13 11.35
CA ALA A 142 -6.60 3.25 10.16
C ALA A 142 -5.46 2.22 10.25
N SER A 143 -4.30 2.62 10.80
CA SER A 143 -3.12 1.76 10.98
C SER A 143 -3.29 0.69 12.05
N LEU A 144 -4.22 0.88 13.00
CA LEU A 144 -4.62 -0.16 13.94
C LEU A 144 -5.70 -1.05 13.31
N VAL A 145 -6.71 -0.45 12.68
CA VAL A 145 -7.88 -1.16 12.13
C VAL A 145 -7.49 -2.10 11.00
N ALA A 146 -6.64 -1.67 10.06
CA ALA A 146 -6.32 -2.48 8.88
C ALA A 146 -5.65 -3.84 9.22
N PRO A 147 -4.52 -3.91 9.95
CA PRO A 147 -3.93 -5.19 10.32
C PRO A 147 -4.84 -6.01 11.25
N THR A 148 -5.68 -5.36 12.07
CA THR A 148 -6.68 -6.07 12.91
C THR A 148 -7.73 -6.78 12.05
N ILE A 149 -8.32 -6.06 11.08
CA ILE A 149 -9.30 -6.63 10.15
C ILE A 149 -8.67 -7.73 9.30
N PHE A 150 -7.43 -7.51 8.82
CA PHE A 150 -6.70 -8.53 8.09
C PHE A 150 -6.52 -9.79 8.94
N TYR A 151 -6.03 -9.66 10.17
CA TYR A 151 -5.84 -10.78 11.10
C TYR A 151 -7.15 -11.55 11.35
N ILE A 152 -8.26 -10.84 11.60
CA ILE A 152 -9.56 -11.48 11.85
C ILE A 152 -10.00 -12.28 10.61
N LEU A 153 -10.03 -11.64 9.45
CA LEU A 153 -10.61 -12.24 8.25
C LEU A 153 -9.71 -13.31 7.62
N SER A 154 -8.39 -13.14 7.66
CA SER A 154 -7.46 -14.14 7.12
C SER A 154 -7.51 -15.43 7.94
N ASN A 155 -7.51 -15.36 9.27
CA ASN A 155 -7.62 -16.55 10.11
C ASN A 155 -9.02 -17.19 10.03
N LEU A 156 -10.08 -16.38 9.94
CA LEU A 156 -11.42 -16.92 9.67
C LEU A 156 -11.45 -17.70 8.35
N SER A 157 -10.79 -17.20 7.32
CA SER A 157 -10.70 -17.87 6.02
C SER A 157 -9.88 -19.16 6.08
N VAL A 158 -8.79 -19.20 6.84
CA VAL A 158 -7.99 -20.41 7.06
C VAL A 158 -8.83 -21.48 7.75
N TRP A 159 -9.51 -21.12 8.83
CA TRP A 159 -10.41 -22.04 9.54
C TRP A 159 -11.53 -22.56 8.63
N ALA A 160 -12.15 -21.69 7.84
CA ALA A 160 -13.29 -22.05 6.99
C ALA A 160 -12.93 -22.80 5.71
N PHE A 161 -11.72 -22.63 5.16
CA PHE A 161 -11.42 -23.11 3.81
C PHE A 161 -10.13 -23.95 3.70
N ALA A 162 -9.16 -23.81 4.61
CA ALA A 162 -7.86 -24.47 4.46
C ALA A 162 -7.82 -25.91 5.02
N GLY A 163 -8.84 -26.34 5.76
CA GLY A 163 -8.92 -27.71 6.30
C GLY A 163 -7.94 -28.04 7.43
N PHE A 164 -7.18 -27.07 7.94
CA PHE A 164 -6.20 -27.28 9.01
C PHE A 164 -6.79 -27.41 10.42
N TYR A 165 -8.04 -27.00 10.61
CA TYR A 165 -8.70 -26.95 11.92
C TYR A 165 -10.09 -27.59 11.84
N PRO A 166 -10.58 -28.23 12.92
CA PRO A 166 -11.96 -28.69 12.99
C PRO A 166 -12.95 -27.53 12.80
N MET A 167 -14.07 -27.78 12.11
CA MET A 167 -15.17 -26.82 11.90
C MET A 167 -16.02 -26.62 13.17
N THR A 168 -15.37 -26.26 14.27
CA THR A 168 -15.96 -26.01 15.59
C THR A 168 -15.46 -24.68 16.16
N ALA A 169 -16.13 -24.17 17.20
CA ALA A 169 -15.70 -22.96 17.90
C ALA A 169 -14.27 -23.10 18.49
N ASP A 170 -13.93 -24.29 18.98
CA ASP A 170 -12.58 -24.57 19.50
C ASP A 170 -11.53 -24.59 18.39
N GLY A 171 -11.85 -25.12 17.21
CA GLY A 171 -10.97 -25.07 16.04
C GLY A 171 -10.71 -23.63 15.59
N LEU A 172 -11.75 -22.78 15.57
CA LEU A 172 -11.62 -21.36 15.24
C LEU A 172 -10.74 -20.62 16.27
N LYS A 173 -10.95 -20.89 17.57
CA LYS A 173 -10.12 -20.34 18.64
C LYS A 173 -8.66 -20.77 18.48
N GLY A 174 -8.40 -22.04 18.16
CA GLY A 174 -7.06 -22.56 17.88
C GLY A 174 -6.40 -21.85 16.69
N CYS A 175 -7.14 -21.61 15.61
CA CYS A 175 -6.65 -20.86 14.45
C CYS A 175 -6.24 -19.44 14.82
N TYR A 176 -7.06 -18.71 15.58
CA TYR A 176 -6.71 -17.36 16.04
C TYR A 176 -5.48 -17.37 16.96
N ILE A 177 -5.40 -18.30 17.92
CA ILE A 177 -4.23 -18.41 18.80
C ILE A 177 -2.95 -18.62 17.98
N ALA A 178 -2.99 -19.48 16.97
CA ALA A 178 -1.86 -19.73 16.09
C ALA A 178 -1.49 -18.53 15.21
N GLY A 179 -2.49 -17.74 14.76
CA GLY A 179 -2.28 -16.53 13.98
C GLY A 179 -1.81 -15.32 14.78
N PHE A 180 -2.03 -15.30 16.09
CA PHE A 180 -1.77 -14.13 16.95
C PHE A 180 -0.32 -13.60 16.88
N PRO A 181 0.73 -14.44 16.85
CA PRO A 181 2.13 -13.97 16.72
C PRO A 181 2.43 -13.22 15.43
N PHE A 182 1.65 -13.46 14.35
CA PHE A 182 1.77 -12.71 13.10
C PHE A 182 1.12 -11.32 13.20
N TYR A 183 0.16 -11.15 14.12
CA TYR A 183 -0.58 -9.92 14.31
C TYR A 183 0.07 -9.01 15.36
N PHE A 184 0.18 -9.47 16.60
CA PHE A 184 0.68 -8.67 17.71
C PHE A 184 2.11 -9.12 18.12
N PRO A 185 3.05 -8.18 18.33
CA PRO A 185 2.91 -6.72 18.21
C PRO A 185 3.26 -6.19 16.82
N TYR A 186 3.92 -7.01 15.99
CA TYR A 186 4.74 -6.52 14.88
C TYR A 186 3.94 -6.06 13.66
N SER A 187 2.81 -6.67 13.32
CA SER A 187 1.96 -6.14 12.23
C SER A 187 1.39 -4.77 12.58
N LEU A 188 0.95 -4.57 13.82
CA LEU A 188 0.46 -3.28 14.30
C LEU A 188 1.57 -2.22 14.31
N LEU A 189 2.71 -2.55 14.94
CA LEU A 189 3.83 -1.63 15.05
C LEU A 189 4.40 -1.25 13.69
N SER A 190 4.61 -2.23 12.80
CA SER A 190 5.09 -1.97 11.46
C SER A 190 4.10 -1.11 10.66
N THR A 191 2.79 -1.39 10.73
CA THR A 191 1.79 -0.56 10.06
C THR A 191 1.81 0.87 10.57
N LEU A 192 1.92 1.09 11.88
CA LEU A 192 2.03 2.43 12.47
C LEU A 192 3.29 3.17 11.98
N VAL A 193 4.45 2.51 12.04
CA VAL A 193 5.75 3.09 11.63
C VAL A 193 5.73 3.43 10.14
N PHE A 194 5.36 2.48 9.28
CA PHE A 194 5.31 2.72 7.84
C PHE A 194 4.25 3.75 7.46
N SER A 195 3.07 3.75 8.11
CA SER A 195 2.09 4.83 7.90
C SER A 195 2.64 6.19 8.29
N ALA A 196 3.32 6.31 9.44
CA ALA A 196 3.94 7.57 9.86
C ALA A 196 4.96 8.07 8.82
N ILE A 197 5.79 7.18 8.29
CA ILE A 197 6.76 7.50 7.24
C ILE A 197 6.03 7.92 5.95
N LEU A 198 5.12 7.10 5.43
CA LEU A 198 4.45 7.35 4.15
C LEU A 198 3.62 8.63 4.18
N PHE A 199 2.76 8.80 5.18
CA PHE A 199 1.93 9.98 5.32
C PHE A 199 2.74 11.22 5.71
N GLY A 200 3.82 11.07 6.49
CA GLY A 200 4.74 12.14 6.83
C GLY A 200 5.45 12.70 5.60
N VAL A 201 6.08 11.83 4.81
CA VAL A 201 6.74 12.21 3.55
C VAL A 201 5.75 12.84 2.57
N TYR A 202 4.54 12.27 2.45
CA TYR A 202 3.49 12.82 1.58
C TYR A 202 3.02 14.22 2.03
N SER A 203 2.90 14.45 3.34
CA SER A 203 2.53 15.75 3.91
C SER A 203 3.61 16.81 3.62
N LEU A 204 4.89 16.48 3.85
CA LEU A 204 6.03 17.36 3.55
C LEU A 204 6.10 17.71 2.06
N TYR A 205 5.92 16.72 1.18
CA TYR A 205 5.88 16.93 -0.26
C TYR A 205 4.77 17.90 -0.66
N LYS A 206 3.56 17.72 -0.10
CA LYS A 206 2.42 18.60 -0.37
C LYS A 206 2.64 20.03 0.14
N ALA A 207 3.24 20.19 1.32
CA ALA A 207 3.56 21.50 1.88
C ALA A 207 4.57 22.26 1.00
N LYS A 208 5.65 21.59 0.57
CA LYS A 208 6.67 22.18 -0.31
C LYS A 208 6.11 22.53 -1.69
N SER A 209 5.30 21.66 -2.29
CA SER A 209 4.63 21.94 -3.56
C SER A 209 3.69 23.14 -3.45
N LYS A 210 2.94 23.28 -2.36
CA LYS A 210 2.10 24.45 -2.12
C LYS A 210 2.92 25.73 -1.98
N ALA A 211 4.02 25.71 -1.23
CA ALA A 211 4.90 26.86 -1.05
C ALA A 211 5.53 27.32 -2.39
N LEU A 212 6.00 26.38 -3.21
CA LEU A 212 6.54 26.67 -4.54
C LEU A 212 5.50 27.28 -5.49
N HIS A 213 4.25 26.82 -5.41
CA HIS A 213 3.17 27.41 -6.22
C HIS A 213 2.82 28.84 -5.78
N LEU A 214 2.94 29.16 -4.50
CA LEU A 214 2.70 30.51 -3.97
C LEU A 214 3.85 31.48 -4.25
N SER A 215 5.11 31.00 -4.37
CA SER A 215 6.25 31.87 -4.72
C SER A 215 6.32 32.24 -6.21
N HIS A 216 5.53 31.57 -7.05
CA HIS A 216 5.45 31.82 -8.49
C HIS A 216 4.13 32.47 -8.93
N SER A 217 3.21 32.76 -8.00
CA SER A 217 1.94 33.46 -8.23
C SER A 217 1.97 34.88 -7.71
#